data_AF-A0A9Q4DKD1-F1
#
_entry.id   AF-A0A9Q4DKD1-F1
#
_cell.length_a   1.000
_cell.length_b   1.000
_cell.length_c   1.000
_cell.angle_alpha   90.00
_cell.angle_beta   90.00
_cell.angle_gamma   90.00
#
_symmetry.space_group_name_H-M   'P 1'
#
loop_
_entity.id
_entity.type
_entity.pdbx_description
1 polymer ?
#
loop_
_entity_poly.entity_id
_entity_poly.type
_entity_poly.pdbx_seq_one_letter_code
_entity_poly.pdbx_strand_id
1 'polypeptide(L)'
;SKLSSSEIEKITKTFMSADRQPTGPPPFLYVHFNEVGKLLVDMISYVLGFKTSEHIDEIVLVLLSAYSLGQPPAYKYNYAKFIA
;
A
#
# COMPACT_ATOMS: atom_id res chain seq x y z
N SER A 1 -12.43 -15.64 -6.85
CA SER A 1 -12.22 -16.05 -5.45
C SER A 1 -11.72 -14.85 -4.65
N LYS A 2 -11.83 -14.85 -3.32
CA LYS A 2 -11.21 -13.80 -2.48
C LYS A 2 -9.70 -14.06 -2.42
N LEU A 3 -8.88 -13.02 -2.54
CA LEU A 3 -7.43 -13.12 -2.38
C LEU A 3 -7.08 -13.44 -0.91
N SER A 4 -6.15 -14.35 -0.70
CA SER A 4 -5.53 -14.59 0.60
C SER A 4 -4.65 -13.40 1.00
N SER A 5 -4.33 -13.27 2.29
CA SER A 5 -3.44 -12.19 2.73
C SER A 5 -2.06 -12.24 2.08
N SER A 6 -1.51 -13.44 1.82
CA SER A 6 -0.20 -13.60 1.19
C SER A 6 -0.22 -13.17 -0.28
N GLU A 7 -1.34 -13.37 -0.99
CA GLU A 7 -1.54 -12.86 -2.34
C GLU A 7 -1.61 -11.32 -2.35
N ILE A 8 -2.35 -10.72 -1.42
CA ILE A 8 -2.45 -9.25 -1.29
C ILE A 8 -1.08 -8.64 -0.97
N GLU A 9 -0.32 -9.26 -0.06
CA GLU A 9 1.03 -8.84 0.30
C GLU A 9 1.97 -8.93 -0.91
N LYS A 10 1.94 -10.05 -1.63
CA LYS A 10 2.76 -10.26 -2.83
C LYS A 10 2.46 -9.20 -3.90
N ILE A 11 1.17 -8.94 -4.16
CA ILE A 11 0.75 -7.89 -5.12
C ILE A 11 1.27 -6.53 -4.66
N THR A 12 1.07 -6.17 -3.39
CA THR A 12 1.48 -4.85 -2.89
C THR A 12 3.00 -4.66 -2.99
N LYS A 13 3.79 -5.70 -2.67
CA LYS A 13 5.25 -5.69 -2.82
C LYS A 13 5.72 -5.50 -4.26
N THR A 14 4.93 -5.85 -5.28
CA THR A 14 5.30 -5.60 -6.69
C THR A 14 5.37 -4.11 -7.04
N PHE A 15 4.70 -3.26 -6.27
CA PHE A 15 4.71 -1.80 -6.46
C PHE A 15 5.78 -1.11 -5.61
N MET A 16 6.49 -1.87 -4.76
CA MET A 16 7.56 -1.37 -3.91
C MET A 16 8.91 -1.50 -4.63
N SER A 17 9.84 -0.61 -4.30
CA SER A 17 11.20 -0.64 -4.83
C SER A 17 12.02 -1.69 -4.08
N ALA A 18 12.68 -2.59 -4.81
CA ALA A 18 13.46 -3.68 -4.21
C ALA A 18 14.65 -3.19 -3.38
N ASP A 19 15.21 -2.04 -3.75
CA ASP A 19 16.35 -1.37 -3.11
C ASP A 19 15.95 -0.44 -1.94
N ARG A 20 14.65 -0.13 -1.78
CA ARG A 20 14.14 0.83 -0.78
C ARG A 20 12.96 0.26 -0.02
N GLN A 21 13.09 -0.98 0.43
CA GLN A 21 12.08 -1.60 1.29
C GLN A 21 12.02 -0.87 2.64
N PRO A 22 10.82 -0.69 3.22
CA PRO A 22 10.68 -0.11 4.55
C PRO A 22 11.37 -0.99 5.58
N THR A 23 12.12 -0.39 6.48
CA THR A 23 12.87 -1.08 7.54
C THR A 23 12.19 -0.98 8.92
N GLY A 24 10.97 -0.45 8.97
CA GLY A 24 10.27 -0.17 10.21
C GLY A 24 8.78 0.03 9.99
N PRO A 25 8.01 0.24 11.07
CA PRO A 25 6.58 0.51 10.97
C PRO A 25 6.30 1.77 10.15
N PRO A 26 5.08 1.88 9.58
CA PRO A 26 4.62 3.08 8.92
C PRO A 26 4.95 4.36 9.73
N PRO A 27 5.26 5.47 9.05
CA PRO A 27 4.82 5.76 7.69
C PRO A 27 5.69 5.19 6.57
N PHE A 28 5.03 4.68 5.52
CA PHE A 28 5.71 4.45 4.25
C PHE A 28 5.95 5.78 3.54
N LEU A 29 7.11 5.91 2.92
CA LEU A 29 7.48 7.09 2.17
C LEU A 29 7.32 6.82 0.68
N TYR A 30 7.06 7.88 -0.09
CA TYR A 30 6.99 7.83 -1.55
C TYR A 30 8.24 7.17 -2.19
N VAL A 31 9.39 7.29 -1.54
CA VAL A 31 10.65 6.66 -1.97
C VAL A 31 10.67 5.14 -1.90
N HIS A 32 9.75 4.52 -1.14
CA HIS A 32 9.64 3.06 -1.03
C HIS A 32 8.92 2.42 -2.22
N PHE A 33 8.33 3.23 -3.11
CA PHE A 33 7.60 2.75 -4.29
C PHE A 33 8.48 2.82 -5.54
N ASN A 34 8.30 1.86 -6.43
CA ASN A 34 8.86 1.94 -7.78
C ASN A 34 8.03 2.91 -8.65
N GLU A 35 8.44 3.15 -9.90
CA GLU A 35 7.75 4.12 -10.78
C GLU A 35 6.26 3.81 -10.98
N VAL A 36 5.89 2.52 -11.10
CA VAL A 36 4.48 2.12 -11.23
C VAL A 36 3.74 2.33 -9.91
N GLY A 37 4.36 1.99 -8.78
CA GLY A 37 3.79 2.22 -7.46
C GLY A 37 3.57 3.70 -7.15
N LYS A 38 4.52 4.56 -7.55
CA LYS A 38 4.41 6.02 -7.45
C LYS A 38 3.22 6.55 -8.24
N LEU A 39 3.05 6.12 -9.49
CA LEU A 39 1.88 6.50 -10.31
C LEU A 39 0.56 6.06 -9.66
N LEU A 40 0.51 4.84 -9.09
CA LEU A 40 -0.65 4.36 -8.34
C LEU A 40 -0.94 5.22 -7.11
N VAL A 41 0.09 5.58 -6.35
CA VAL A 41 0.00 6.46 -5.20
C VAL A 41 -0.53 7.84 -5.62
N ASP A 42 -0.03 8.41 -6.71
CA ASP A 42 -0.45 9.71 -7.22
C ASP A 42 -1.90 9.70 -7.70
N MET A 43 -2.32 8.63 -8.40
CA MET A 43 -3.71 8.46 -8.83
C MET A 43 -4.67 8.38 -7.65
N ILE A 44 -4.34 7.59 -6.62
CA ILE A 44 -5.18 7.47 -5.43
C ILE A 44 -5.19 8.79 -4.65
N SER A 45 -4.04 9.44 -4.49
CA SER A 45 -3.93 10.77 -3.87
C SER A 45 -4.87 11.76 -4.53
N TYR A 46 -4.86 11.81 -5.86
CA TYR A 46 -5.71 12.69 -6.65
C TYR A 46 -7.20 12.40 -6.42
N VAL A 47 -7.61 11.14 -6.44
CA VAL A 47 -9.00 10.73 -6.19
C VAL A 47 -9.46 11.11 -4.78
N LEU A 48 -8.57 11.04 -3.79
CA LEU A 48 -8.85 11.41 -2.40
C LEU A 48 -8.75 12.92 -2.13
N GLY A 49 -8.29 13.70 -3.12
CA GLY A 49 -8.10 15.15 -2.97
C GLY A 49 -6.88 15.53 -2.14
N PHE A 50 -5.94 14.61 -1.92
CA PHE A 50 -4.69 14.88 -1.21
C PHE A 50 -3.73 15.65 -2.11
N LYS A 51 -3.12 16.70 -1.54
CA LYS A 51 -2.19 17.59 -2.27
C LYS A 51 -0.74 17.41 -1.87
N THR A 52 -0.48 16.68 -0.79
CA THR A 52 0.85 16.44 -0.24
C THR A 52 1.10 14.94 -0.13
N SER A 53 2.37 14.55 -0.17
CA SER A 53 2.82 13.17 0.05
C SER A 53 2.83 12.78 1.54
N GLU A 54 2.07 13.48 2.38
CA GLU A 54 1.99 13.21 3.82
C GLU A 54 0.96 12.11 4.11
N HIS A 55 0.09 11.79 3.15
CA HIS A 55 -1.00 10.82 3.30
C HIS A 55 -0.71 9.45 2.68
N ILE A 56 0.58 9.09 2.55
CA ILE A 56 1.01 7.85 1.87
C ILE A 56 0.47 6.61 2.58
N ASP A 57 0.36 6.65 3.90
CA ASP A 57 -0.21 5.56 4.69
C ASP A 57 -1.70 5.36 4.36
N GLU A 58 -2.48 6.43 4.35
CA GLU A 58 -3.90 6.39 3.97
C GLU A 58 -4.08 5.88 2.53
N ILE A 59 -3.19 6.26 1.63
CA ILE A 59 -3.18 5.78 0.24
C ILE A 59 -2.89 4.28 0.18
N VAL A 60 -1.91 3.79 0.96
CA VAL A 60 -1.60 2.36 1.07
C VAL A 60 -2.79 1.59 1.65
N LEU A 61 -3.53 2.15 2.61
CA LEU A 61 -4.77 1.54 3.11
C LEU A 61 -5.84 1.42 2.04
N VAL A 62 -6.00 2.46 1.21
CA VAL A 62 -6.94 2.40 0.08
C VAL A 62 -6.51 1.32 -0.93
N LEU A 63 -5.21 1.22 -1.21
CA LEU A 63 -4.69 0.16 -2.08
C LEU A 63 -4.96 -1.24 -1.51
N LEU A 64 -4.70 -1.47 -0.22
CA LEU A 64 -4.95 -2.76 0.43
C LEU A 64 -6.43 -3.10 0.50
N SER A 65 -7.28 -2.10 0.75
CA SER A 65 -8.73 -2.28 0.80
C SER A 65 -9.34 -2.57 -0.58
N ALA A 66 -8.74 -2.08 -1.67
CA ALA A 66 -9.12 -2.45 -3.04
C ALA A 66 -8.92 -3.95 -3.32
N TYR A 67 -7.91 -4.59 -2.72
CA TYR A 67 -7.64 -6.02 -2.90
C TYR A 67 -8.32 -6.95 -1.89
N SER A 68 -8.97 -6.41 -0.86
CA SER A 68 -9.60 -7.16 0.24
C SER A 68 -11.13 -6.98 0.27
N LEU A 69 -11.75 -6.81 -0.90
CA LEU A 69 -13.20 -6.68 -1.06
C LEU A 69 -13.93 -7.87 -0.43
N GLY A 70 -14.92 -7.56 0.42
CA GLY A 70 -15.70 -8.57 1.14
C GLY A 70 -14.92 -9.37 2.20
N GLN A 71 -13.73 -8.91 2.61
CA GLN A 71 -12.99 -9.50 3.74
C GLN A 71 -13.17 -8.70 5.04
N PRO A 72 -12.95 -9.34 6.21
CA PRO A 72 -13.00 -8.69 7.51
C PRO A 72 -11.97 -7.55 7.63
N PRO A 73 -12.20 -6.55 8.50
CA PRO A 73 -11.28 -5.43 8.73
C PRO A 73 -9.84 -5.84 9.02
N ALA A 74 -9.62 -6.97 9.70
CA ALA A 74 -8.28 -7.49 9.99
C ALA A 74 -7.41 -7.74 8.74
N TYR A 75 -8.00 -7.87 7.55
CA TYR A 75 -7.29 -8.01 6.27
C TYR A 75 -7.02 -6.65 5.61
N LYS A 76 -7.85 -5.65 5.89
CA LYS A 76 -7.79 -4.31 5.30
C LYS A 76 -6.72 -3.42 5.93
N TYR A 77 -6.42 -3.66 7.22
CA TYR A 77 -5.57 -2.78 8.04
C TYR A 77 -4.28 -3.44 8.55
N ASN A 78 -3.88 -4.58 7.99
CA ASN A 78 -2.70 -5.32 8.48
C ASN A 78 -1.39 -4.78 7.91
N TYR A 79 -0.97 -3.61 8.42
CA TYR A 79 0.31 -2.97 8.10
C TYR A 79 1.54 -3.80 8.47
N ALA A 80 1.45 -4.61 9.52
CA ALA A 80 2.59 -5.33 10.09
C ALA A 80 3.24 -6.32 9.11
N LYS A 81 2.52 -6.75 8.06
CA LYS A 81 3.03 -7.67 7.04
C LYS A 81 4.02 -7.05 6.05
N PHE A 82 4.08 -5.72 6.00
CA PHE A 82 5.01 -4.98 5.14
C PHE A 82 6.28 -4.52 5.88
N ILE A 83 6.33 -4.73 7.18
CA ILE A 83 7.50 -4.50 8.02
C ILE A 83 8.24 -5.83 8.07
N ALA A 84 9.47 -5.87 7.54
CA ALA A 84 10.36 -7.02 7.66
C ALA A 84 11.08 -7.02 9.01
#